data_AF-F0ZJB9-F1
#
_entry.id   AF-F0ZJB9-F1
#
_cell.length_a   1.000
_cell.length_b   1.000
_cell.length_c   1.000
_cell.angle_alpha   90.00
_cell.angle_beta   90.00
_cell.angle_gamma   90.00
#
_symmetry.space_group_name_H-M   'P 1'
#
loop_
_entity.id
_entity.type
_entity.pdbx_description
1 polymer ?
#
loop_
_entity_poly.entity_id
_entity_poly.type
_entity_poly.pdbx_seq_one_letter_code
_entity_poly.pdbx_strand_id
1 'polypeptide(L)'
;MINKIPPILSNVINGGLLITSPLWFVGCLFTAITLEDIHGVPPLYISNLISLSSTPFVLLFSLGYQRRIGFNKKVALMPLIPITTFFTGMKLYE
;
A
#
# COMPACT_ATOMS: atom_id res chain seq x y z
N MET A 1 -22.38 18.80 -0.59
CA MET A 1 -22.65 17.69 0.35
C MET A 1 -21.39 16.84 0.46
N ILE A 2 -20.80 16.73 1.65
CA ILE A 2 -19.67 15.83 1.89
C ILE A 2 -20.27 14.42 2.03
N ASN A 3 -20.08 13.56 1.02
CA ASN A 3 -20.47 12.15 1.09
C ASN A 3 -19.63 11.47 2.17
N LYS A 4 -20.17 11.40 3.39
CA LYS A 4 -19.57 10.62 4.47
C LYS A 4 -19.74 9.14 4.12
N ILE A 5 -18.62 8.44 3.99
CA ILE A 5 -18.62 6.98 3.91
C ILE A 5 -19.37 6.45 5.14
N PRO A 6 -20.36 5.56 4.98
CA PRO A 6 -21.12 5.03 6.11
C PRO A 6 -20.17 4.34 7.11
N PRO A 7 -20.39 4.51 8.42
CA PRO A 7 -19.46 4.05 9.45
C PRO A 7 -19.22 2.53 9.41
N ILE A 8 -20.23 1.76 8.99
CA ILE A 8 -20.14 0.31 8.79
C ILE A 8 -19.15 -0.03 7.68
N LEU A 9 -19.27 0.65 6.53
CA LEU A 9 -18.37 0.44 5.39
C LEU A 9 -16.93 0.84 5.74
N SER A 10 -16.76 1.94 6.49
CA SER A 10 -15.43 2.34 6.98
C SER A 10 -14.82 1.32 7.95
N ASN A 11 -15.62 0.72 8.83
CA ASN A 11 -15.12 -0.27 9.78
C ASN A 11 -14.77 -1.60 9.09
N VAL A 12 -15.55 -2.02 8.08
CA VAL A 12 -15.23 -3.19 7.26
C VAL A 12 -13.95 -2.97 6.46
N ILE A 13 -13.79 -1.80 5.84
CA ILE A 13 -12.57 -1.45 5.10
C ILE A 13 -11.36 -1.41 6.04
N ASN A 14 -11.45 -0.71 7.17
CA ASN A 14 -10.34 -0.60 8.11
C ASN A 14 -10.00 -1.94 8.77
N GLY A 15 -11.00 -2.73 9.15
CA GLY A 15 -10.81 -4.06 9.73
C GLY A 15 -10.22 -5.04 8.73
N GLY A 16 -10.73 -5.05 7.50
CA GLY A 16 -10.18 -5.85 6.40
C GLY A 16 -8.72 -5.49 6.14
N LEU A 17 -8.40 -4.20 6.01
CA LEU A 17 -7.03 -3.72 5.79
C LEU A 17 -6.08 -4.05 6.94
N LEU A 18 -6.55 -3.98 8.19
CA LEU A 18 -5.75 -4.35 9.37
C LEU A 18 -5.43 -5.85 9.42
N ILE A 19 -6.35 -6.71 8.96
CA ILE A 19 -6.15 -8.16 8.90
C ILE A 19 -5.26 -8.53 7.73
N THR A 20 -5.43 -7.86 6.59
CA THR A 20 -4.67 -8.18 5.37
C THR A 20 -3.30 -7.51 5.33
N SER A 21 -3.05 -6.42 6.08
CA SER A 21 -1.75 -5.71 6.00
C SER A 21 -0.54 -6.54 6.44
N PRO A 22 -0.60 -7.37 7.51
CA PRO A 22 0.53 -8.21 7.87
C PRO A 22 0.72 -9.33 6.85
N LEU A 23 -0.37 -9.91 6.34
CA LEU A 23 -0.34 -10.93 5.29
C LEU A 23 0.24 -10.38 3.98
N TRP A 24 -0.09 -9.13 3.64
CA TRP A 24 0.44 -8.43 2.48
C TRP A 24 1.94 -8.16 2.61
N PHE A 25 2.39 -7.72 3.80
CA PHE A 25 3.80 -7.49 4.09
C PHE A 25 4.61 -8.79 4.03
N VAL A 26 4.11 -9.85 4.68
CA VAL A 26 4.75 -11.18 4.66
C VAL A 26 4.78 -11.74 3.24
N GLY A 27 3.70 -11.58 2.47
CA GLY A 27 3.65 -11.97 1.07
C GLY A 27 4.73 -11.27 0.25
N CYS A 28 4.82 -9.94 0.33
CA CYS A 28 5.84 -9.14 -0.38
C CYS A 28 7.26 -9.56 0.01
N LEU A 29 7.52 -9.77 1.31
CA LEU A 29 8.82 -10.17 1.83
C LEU A 29 9.21 -11.59 1.36
N PHE A 30 8.27 -12.54 1.40
CA PHE A 30 8.50 -13.89 0.90
C PHE A 30 8.79 -13.90 -0.61
N THR A 31 8.04 -13.13 -1.40
CA THR A 31 8.38 -12.96 -2.82
C THR A 31 9.74 -12.30 -3.03
N ALA A 32 10.13 -11.32 -2.20
CA ALA A 32 11.43 -10.68 -2.34
C ALA A 32 12.59 -11.67 -2.08
N ILE A 33 12.50 -12.45 -1.00
CA ILE A 33 13.49 -13.47 -0.64
C ILE A 33 13.58 -14.56 -1.71
N THR A 34 12.43 -15.09 -2.15
CA THR A 34 12.41 -16.15 -3.17
C THR A 34 12.90 -15.65 -4.55
N LEU A 35 12.64 -14.40 -4.92
CA LEU A 35 13.18 -13.84 -6.16
C LEU A 35 14.69 -13.61 -6.10
N GLU A 36 15.22 -13.19 -4.95
CA GLU A 36 16.66 -13.03 -4.73
C GLU A 36 17.38 -14.38 -4.90
N ASP A 37 16.85 -15.44 -4.28
CA ASP A 37 17.43 -16.78 -4.31
C ASP A 37 17.33 -17.48 -5.68
N ILE A 38 16.22 -17.31 -6.41
CA ILE A 38 15.94 -18.09 -7.63
C ILE A 38 16.51 -17.41 -8.89
N HIS A 39 16.49 -16.08 -8.95
CA HIS A 39 16.71 -15.35 -10.19
C HIS A 39 17.85 -14.33 -10.15
N GLY A 40 18.59 -14.21 -9.02
CA GLY A 40 19.65 -13.20 -8.89
C GLY A 40 19.07 -11.79 -9.08
N VAL A 41 17.87 -11.58 -8.56
CA VAL A 41 17.10 -10.36 -8.77
C VAL A 41 17.81 -9.20 -8.07
N PRO A 42 17.92 -8.04 -8.71
CA PRO A 42 18.68 -6.92 -8.17
C PRO A 42 18.00 -6.35 -6.91
N PRO A 43 18.78 -5.68 -6.06
CA PRO A 43 18.26 -4.99 -4.87
C PRO A 43 17.19 -3.94 -5.18
N LEU A 44 17.15 -3.42 -6.41
CA LEU A 44 16.13 -2.46 -6.86
C LEU A 44 14.72 -3.06 -6.89
N TYR A 45 14.56 -4.33 -7.28
CA TYR A 45 13.26 -5.00 -7.29
C TYR A 45 12.73 -5.25 -5.87
N ILE A 46 13.63 -5.58 -4.94
CA ILE A 46 13.32 -5.75 -3.52
C ILE A 46 12.85 -4.42 -2.93
N SER A 47 13.53 -3.31 -3.25
CA SER A 47 13.11 -1.98 -2.79
C SER A 47 11.73 -1.57 -3.33
N ASN A 48 11.37 -1.99 -4.54
CA ASN A 48 10.04 -1.77 -5.11
C ASN A 48 8.96 -2.59 -4.38
N LEU A 49 9.22 -3.87 -4.08
CA LEU A 49 8.31 -4.72 -3.30
C LEU A 49 8.10 -4.17 -1.87
N ILE A 50 9.16 -3.66 -1.24
CA ILE A 50 9.07 -2.98 0.05
C ILE A 50 8.20 -1.72 -0.06
N SER A 51 8.34 -0.94 -1.15
CA SER A 51 7.46 0.20 -1.42
C SER A 51 5.99 -0.22 -1.47
N LEU A 52 5.67 -1.30 -2.20
CA LEU A 52 4.32 -1.85 -2.31
C LEU A 52 3.76 -2.30 -0.95
N SER A 53 4.62 -2.82 -0.07
CA SER A 53 4.23 -3.27 1.27
C SER A 53 3.73 -2.13 2.19
N SER A 54 4.12 -0.88 1.91
CA SER A 54 3.68 0.30 2.66
C SER A 54 2.29 0.81 2.27
N THR A 55 1.78 0.41 1.10
CA THR A 55 0.46 0.80 0.56
C THR A 55 -0.71 0.64 1.54
N PRO A 56 -0.93 -0.53 2.19
CA PRO A 56 -2.04 -0.69 3.13
C PRO A 56 -1.94 0.25 4.35
N PHE A 57 -0.74 0.55 4.84
CA PHE A 57 -0.54 1.48 5.95
C PHE A 57 -0.88 2.92 5.56
N VAL A 58 -0.42 3.36 4.38
CA VAL A 58 -0.71 4.70 3.86
C VAL A 58 -2.19 4.86 3.55
N LEU A 59 -2.85 3.80 3.05
CA LEU A 59 -4.29 3.77 2.83
C LEU A 59 -5.07 3.91 4.14
N LEU A 60 -4.72 3.13 5.17
CA LEU A 60 -5.34 3.23 6.50
C LEU A 60 -5.17 4.62 7.11
N PHE A 61 -3.97 5.20 7.02
CA PHE A 61 -3.71 6.57 7.45
C PHE A 61 -4.59 7.58 6.71
N SER A 62 -4.64 7.48 5.38
CA SER A 62 -5.40 8.40 4.54
C SER A 62 -6.90 8.34 4.84
N LEU A 63 -7.45 7.14 4.96
CA LEU A 63 -8.86 6.93 5.32
C LEU A 63 -9.16 7.44 6.74
N GLY A 64 -8.27 7.15 7.71
CA GLY A 64 -8.39 7.63 9.08
C GLY A 64 -8.36 9.15 9.19
N TYR A 65 -7.43 9.80 8.47
CA TYR A 65 -7.33 11.26 8.39
C TYR A 65 -8.59 11.88 7.79
N GLN A 66 -9.04 11.37 6.65
CA GLN A 66 -10.23 11.90 5.96
C GLN A 66 -11.49 11.75 6.80
N ARG A 67 -11.59 10.68 7.60
CA ARG A 67 -12.70 10.45 8.53
C ARG A 67 -12.72 11.46 9.67
N ARG A 68 -11.56 11.89 10.18
CA ARG A 68 -11.45 12.80 11.33
C ARG A 68 -11.52 14.28 10.95
N ILE A 69 -10.84 14.67 9.87
CA ILE A 69 -10.60 16.09 9.52
C ILE A 69 -11.45 16.51 8.30
N GLY A 70 -12.03 15.54 7.60
CA GLY A 70 -12.76 15.77 6.35
C GLY A 70 -11.90 15.47 5.11
N PHE A 71 -12.55 15.49 3.94
CA PHE A 71 -11.90 15.09 2.70
C PHE A 71 -10.79 16.07 2.29
N ASN A 72 -9.56 15.55 2.17
CA ASN A 72 -8.41 16.28 1.64
C ASN A 72 -7.82 15.51 0.45
N LYS A 73 -7.85 16.12 -0.74
CA LYS A 73 -7.34 15.52 -1.98
C LYS A 73 -5.88 15.09 -1.89
N LYS A 74 -5.02 15.87 -1.23
CA LYS A 74 -3.59 15.54 -1.09
C LYS A 74 -3.39 14.27 -0.27
N VAL A 75 -4.14 14.12 0.81
CA VAL A 75 -4.08 12.95 1.69
C VAL A 75 -4.72 11.74 1.01
N ALA A 76 -5.83 11.94 0.28
CA ALA A 76 -6.50 10.88 -0.49
C ALA A 76 -5.62 10.23 -1.55
N LEU A 77 -4.65 10.97 -2.10
CA LEU A 77 -3.73 10.49 -3.12
C LEU A 77 -2.44 9.88 -2.56
N MET A 78 -2.16 10.00 -1.26
CA MET A 78 -0.95 9.43 -0.65
C MET A 78 -0.74 7.93 -0.93
N PRO A 79 -1.79 7.07 -0.95
CA PRO A 79 -1.62 5.66 -1.26
C PRO A 79 -1.13 5.39 -2.69
N LEU A 80 -1.25 6.36 -3.60
CA LEU A 80 -0.73 6.24 -4.96
C LEU A 80 0.80 6.31 -5.01
N ILE A 81 1.45 6.97 -4.05
CA ILE A 81 2.91 7.12 -4.03
C ILE A 81 3.61 5.75 -4.07
N PRO A 82 3.39 4.83 -3.11
CA PRO A 82 4.04 3.51 -3.15
C PRO A 82 3.67 2.68 -4.39
N ILE A 83 2.45 2.83 -4.90
CA ILE A 83 2.00 2.16 -6.13
C ILE A 83 2.78 2.69 -7.34
N THR A 84 2.87 4.01 -7.50
CA THR A 84 3.60 4.64 -8.60
C THR A 84 5.10 4.31 -8.54
N THR A 85 5.69 4.34 -7.35
CA THR A 85 7.10 3.98 -7.13
C THR A 85 7.37 2.53 -7.57
N PHE A 86 6.47 1.59 -7.22
CA PHE A 86 6.58 0.20 -7.67
C PHE A 86 6.55 0.09 -9.20
N PHE A 87 5.58 0.71 -9.88
CA PHE A 87 5.48 0.64 -11.34
C PHE A 87 6.63 1.33 -12.08
N THR A 88 7.10 2.49 -11.60
CA THR A 88 8.27 3.14 -12.19
C THR A 88 9.54 2.32 -11.98
N GLY A 89 9.68 1.70 -10.81
CA GLY A 89 10.82 0.85 -10.52
C GLY A 89 10.82 -0.45 -11.33
N MET A 90 9.65 -1.01 -11.63
CA MET A 90 9.50 -2.15 -12.54
C MET A 90 9.87 -1.79 -13.98
N LYS A 91 9.44 -0.62 -14.47
CA LYS A 91 9.71 -0.17 -15.84
C LYS A 91 11.19 0.12 -16.09
N LEU A 92 11.96 0.46 -15.06
CA LEU A 92 13.42 0.58 -15.15
C LEU A 92 14.12 -0.78 -15.33
N TYR A 93 13.37 -1.88 -15.26
CA TYR A 93 13.84 -3.25 -15.35
C TYR A 93 13.45 -3.99 -16.65
N GLU A 94 12.60 -3.36 -17.47
CA GLU A 94 12.32 -3.77 -18.86
C GLU A 94 13.34 -3.14 -19.82
#